data_AF-A0A150F3U8-F1
#
_entry.id   AF-A0A150F3U8-F1
#
_cell.length_a   1.000
_cell.length_b   1.000
_cell.length_c   1.000
_cell.angle_alpha   90.00
_cell.angle_beta   90.00
_cell.angle_gamma   90.00
#
_symmetry.space_group_name_H-M   'P 1'
#
loop_
_entity.id
_entity.type
_entity.pdbx_description
1 polymer ?
#
loop_
_entity_poly.entity_id
_entity_poly.type
_entity_poly.pdbx_seq_one_letter_code
_entity_poly.pdbx_strand_id
1 'polypeptide(L)' 'MNNTVRQVGGSIGTALLVSVMSNQAAHADAHSPANAALHGMNAAFIVAACIALAGFLLSFTLKKKPRPAKQQAVTR' A
#
# COMPACT_ATOMS: atom_id res chain seq x y z
N MET A 1 -11.02 3.27 -16.91
CA MET A 1 -10.44 2.13 -16.14
C MET A 1 -9.71 2.61 -14.88
N ASN A 2 -10.30 3.48 -14.05
CA ASN A 2 -9.70 3.93 -12.79
C ASN A 2 -10.05 3.02 -11.60
N ASN A 3 -11.11 2.22 -11.73
CA ASN A 3 -11.58 1.33 -10.67
C ASN A 3 -10.75 0.04 -10.61
N THR A 4 -10.51 -0.62 -11.74
CA THR A 4 -9.72 -1.87 -11.80
C THR A 4 -8.31 -1.70 -11.28
N VAL A 5 -7.56 -0.68 -11.73
CA VAL A 5 -6.18 -0.44 -11.26
C VAL A 5 -6.15 -0.18 -9.74
N ARG A 6 -7.14 0.54 -9.21
CA ARG A 6 -7.24 0.80 -7.76
C ARG A 6 -7.67 -0.44 -6.98
N GLN A 7 -8.56 -1.27 -7.53
CA GLN A 7 -9.00 -2.53 -6.90
C GLN A 7 -7.86 -3.55 -6.86
N VAL A 8 -7.18 -3.77 -7.99
CA VAL A 8 -6.02 -4.66 -8.08
C VAL A 8 -4.87 -4.15 -7.22
N GLY A 9 -4.60 -2.83 -7.24
CA GLY A 9 -3.59 -2.23 -6.38
C GLY A 9 -3.92 -2.40 -4.88
N GLY A 10 -5.19 -2.23 -4.51
CA GLY A 10 -5.66 -2.42 -3.14
C GLY A 10 -5.50 -3.86 -2.64
N SER A 11 -5.86 -4.85 -3.46
CA SER A 11 -5.74 -6.26 -3.07
C SER A 11 -4.28 -6.73 -2.98
N ILE A 12 -3.40 -6.24 -3.86
CA ILE A 12 -1.96 -6.55 -3.79
C ILE A 12 -1.36 -5.97 -2.51
N GLY A 13 -1.72 -4.72 -2.15
CA GLY A 13 -1.24 -4.07 -0.94
C GLY A 13 -1.59 -4.84 0.33
N THR A 14 -2.85 -5.30 0.45
CA THR A 14 -3.27 -6.08 1.63
C THR A 14 -2.62 -7.46 1.66
N ALA A 15 -2.52 -8.15 0.51
CA ALA A 15 -1.89 -9.47 0.43
C ALA A 15 -0.42 -9.42 0.87
N LEU A 16 0.33 -8.38 0.49
CA LEU A 16 1.71 -8.18 0.93
C LEU A 16 1.82 -8.06 2.45
N LEU A 17 0.98 -7.22 3.08
CA LEU A 17 1.02 -7.02 4.53
C LEU A 17 0.63 -8.28 5.29
N VAL A 18 -0.39 -9.02 4.82
CA VAL A 18 -0.82 -10.29 5.41
C VAL A 18 0.26 -11.36 5.27
N SER A 19 0.98 -11.39 4.15
CA SER A 19 2.09 -12.30 3.92
C SER A 19 3.24 -12.03 4.90
N VAL A 20 3.67 -10.78 5.04
CA VAL A 20 4.71 -10.39 6.02
C VAL A 20 4.27 -10.75 7.43
N MET A 21 3.03 -10.39 7.82
CA MET A 21 2.50 -10.71 9.14
C MET A 21 2.55 -12.21 9.42
N SER A 22 2.06 -13.03 8.48
CA SER A 22 2.02 -14.49 8.63
C SER A 22 3.42 -15.09 8.70
N ASN A 23 4.33 -14.64 7.84
CA ASN A 23 5.71 -15.11 7.83
C ASN A 23 6.44 -14.76 9.13
N GLN A 24 6.30 -13.53 9.61
CA GLN A 24 6.95 -13.08 10.83
C GLN A 24 6.34 -13.71 12.08
N ALA A 25 5.03 -13.96 12.11
CA ALA A 25 4.38 -14.70 13.19
C ALA A 25 4.83 -16.17 13.19
N ALA A 26 5.01 -16.80 12.03
CA ALA A 26 5.46 -18.19 11.91
C ALA A 26 6.91 -18.39 12.40
N HIS A 27 7.74 -17.36 12.33
CA HIS A 27 9.14 -17.37 12.75
C HIS A 27 9.38 -16.61 14.07
N ALA A 28 8.33 -16.23 14.79
CA ALA A 28 8.49 -15.55 16.07
C ALA A 28 8.89 -16.55 17.16
N ASP A 29 9.99 -16.28 17.86
CA ASP A 29 10.38 -16.98 19.10
C ASP A 29 9.48 -16.56 20.27
N ALA A 30 8.19 -16.90 20.19
CA ALA A 30 7.17 -16.48 21.13
C ALA A 30 6.53 -17.68 21.84
N HIS A 31 6.44 -17.59 23.17
CA HIS A 31 5.84 -18.64 24.02
C HIS A 31 4.30 -18.72 23.94
N SER A 32 3.65 -17.81 23.23
CA SER A 32 2.20 -17.75 23.09
C SER A 32 1.80 -17.31 21.69
N PRO A 33 0.73 -17.88 21.11
CA PRO A 33 0.23 -17.50 19.78
C PRO A 33 -0.16 -16.01 19.71
N ALA A 34 -0.62 -15.42 20.81
CA ALA A 34 -0.92 -14.00 20.87
C ALA A 34 0.34 -13.14 20.67
N ASN A 35 1.46 -13.52 21.30
CA ASN A 35 2.72 -12.79 21.20
C ASN A 35 3.33 -12.92 19.79
N ALA A 36 3.21 -14.10 19.16
CA ALA A 36 3.62 -14.31 17.78
C ALA A 36 2.84 -13.40 16.80
N ALA A 37 1.52 -13.31 16.98
CA ALA A 37 0.67 -12.44 16.17
C ALA A 37 1.02 -10.94 16.35
N LEU A 38 1.31 -10.51 17.57
CA LEU A 38 1.77 -9.13 17.84
C LEU A 38 3.11 -8.83 17.14
N HIS A 39 4.06 -9.77 17.19
CA HIS A 39 5.34 -9.63 16.48
C HIS A 39 5.12 -9.51 14.97
N GLY A 40 4.28 -10.38 14.40
CA GLY A 40 3.91 -10.32 12.99
C GLY A 40 3.25 -9.00 12.58
N MET A 41 2.30 -8.50 13.38
CA MET A 41 1.66 -7.21 13.13
C MET A 41 2.64 -6.05 13.18
N ASN A 42 3.53 -6.02 14.18
CA ASN A 42 4.52 -4.95 14.29
C ASN A 42 5.43 -4.90 13.05
N ALA A 43 5.90 -6.06 12.59
CA ALA A 43 6.69 -6.14 11.38
C ALA A 43 5.92 -5.67 10.13
N ALA A 44 4.64 -6.06 10.00
CA ALA A 44 3.78 -5.60 8.91
C ALA A 44 3.58 -4.07 8.93
N PHE A 45 3.44 -3.45 10.11
CA PHE A 45 3.34 -2.00 10.24
C PHE A 45 4.62 -1.27 9.84
N ILE A 46 5.78 -1.81 10.19
CA ILE A 46 7.07 -1.25 9.74
C ILE A 46 7.16 -1.29 8.21
N VAL A 47 6.80 -2.42 7.59
CA VAL A 47 6.78 -2.55 6.13
C VAL A 47 5.79 -1.55 5.51
N ALA A 48 4.59 -1.41 6.08
CA ALA A 48 3.60 -0.43 5.62
C ALA A 48 4.15 1.00 5.70
N ALA A 49 4.84 1.35 6.79
CA ALA A 49 5.49 2.65 6.95
C ALA A 49 6.56 2.89 5.89
N CYS A 50 7.40 1.88 5.58
CA CYS A 50 8.39 1.96 4.52
C CYS A 50 7.75 2.16 3.14
N ILE A 51 6.67 1.44 2.82
CA ILE A 51 5.94 1.59 1.55
C ILE A 51 5.31 3.00 1.46
N ALA A 52 4.71 3.48 2.55
CA ALA A 52 4.13 4.81 2.62
C ALA A 52 5.20 5.90 2.43
N LEU A 53 6.35 5.75 3.09
CA LEU A 53 7.49 6.67 2.95
C LEU A 53 8.04 6.64 1.51
N ALA A 54 8.19 5.46 0.90
CA ALA A 54 8.62 5.33 -0.48
C ALA A 54 7.61 6.02 -1.43
N GLY A 55 6.31 5.78 -1.26
CA GLY A 55 5.26 6.45 -2.03
C GLY A 55 5.24 7.97 -1.85
N PHE A 56 5.49 8.43 -0.62
CA PHE A 56 5.63 9.85 -0.29
C PHE A 56 6.84 10.49 -0.99
N LEU A 57 8.01 9.84 -0.94
CA LEU A 57 9.21 10.30 -1.63
C LEU A 57 9.01 10.31 -3.16
N LEU A 58 8.41 9.26 -3.71
CA LEU A 58 8.09 9.19 -5.14
C LEU A 58 7.09 10.28 -5.55
N SER A 59 6.20 10.71 -4.67
CA SER A 59 5.24 11.81 -4.92
C SER A 59 5.93 13.08 -5.41
N PHE A 60 7.11 13.42 -4.89
CA PHE A 60 7.88 14.59 -5.32
C PHE A 60 8.44 14.46 -6.75
N THR A 61 8.60 13.24 -7.26
CA THR A 61 9.11 12.98 -8.62
C THR A 61 8.02 12.94 -9.69
N LEU A 62 6.74 12.89 -9.29
CA LEU A 62 5.63 12.86 -10.23
C LEU A 62 5.51 14.22 -10.95
N LYS A 63 5.90 14.25 -12.22
CA LYS A 63 5.71 15.39 -13.11
C LYS A 63 4.21 15.66 -13.27
N LYS A 64 3.79 16.90 -12.99
CA LYS A 64 2.41 17.36 -13.22
C LYS A 64 2.08 17.20 -14.71
N LYS A 65 1.15 16.30 -15.06
CA LYS A 65 0.62 16.25 -16.43
C LYS A 65 -0.21 17.52 -16.65
N PRO A 66 0.00 18.29 -17.74
CA PRO A 66 -0.84 19.45 -18.04
C PRO A 66 -2.29 18.98 -18.12
N ARG A 67 -3.14 19.58 -17.28
CA ARG A 67 -4.58 19.33 -17.33
C ARG A 67 -5.06 19.82 -18.69
N PRO A 68 -5.60 18.97 -19.59
CA PRO A 68 -6.13 19.47 -20.85
C PRO A 68 -7.19 20.50 -20.52
N ALA A 69 -7.00 21.71 -21.04
CA ALA A 69 -7.93 22.81 -20.85
C ALA A 69 -9.32 22.31 -21.19
N LYS A 70 -10.28 22.54 -20.28
CA LYS A 70 -11.70 22.25 -20.47
C LYS A 70 -12.06 22.47 -21.94
N GLN A 71 -12.53 21.40 -22.58
CA GLN A 71 -13.28 21.49 -23.82
C GLN A 71 -14.64 22.12 -23.48
N GLN A 72 -14.61 23.40 -23.11
CA GLN A 72 -15.71 24.35 -23.18
C GLN A 72 -15.62 24.94 -24.57
N ALA A 73 -16.13 24.23 -25.57
CA ALA A 73 -16.43 24.83 -26.85
C ALA A 73 -17.40 23.89 -27.59
N VAL A 74 -18.58 24.42 -27.90
CA VAL A 74 -19.50 24.00 -28.97
C VAL A 74 -20.37 22.77 -28.60
N THR A 75 -21.70 22.77 -28.61
CA THR A 75 -22.74 23.75 -29.00
C THR A 75 -24.09 23.25 -28.48
N ARG A 76 -25.03 24.20 -28.37
CA ARG A 76 -26.49 24.08 -28.20
C ARG A 76 -27.14 22.74 -28.55
#